data_AF-A0A4Q5PQ89-F1
#
_entry.id   AF-A0A4Q5PQ89-F1
#
_cell.length_a   1.000
_cell.length_b   1.000
_cell.length_c   1.000
_cell.angle_alpha   90.00
_cell.angle_beta   90.00
_cell.angle_gamma   90.00
#
_symmetry.space_group_name_H-M   'P 1'
#
loop_
_entity.id
_entity.type
_entity.pdbx_description
1 polymer ?
#
loop_
_entity_poly.entity_id
_entity_poly.type
_entity_poly.pdbx_seq_one_letter_code
_entity_poly.pdbx_strand_id
1 'polypeptide(L)'
;MAAHVDPLAGQPIDPSRLVNVPRLVSAYFAGKPDPAIATQRVAFGTSGHRGSALHNSFNENHILAVSQAICDYRKGAGIDGPLFLGIDTHALAEPAMVSALEVFAANGV
;
A
#
# COMPACT_ATOMS: atom_id res chain seq x y z
N MET A 1 13.33 9.52 -30.77
CA MET A 1 14.28 8.80 -29.90
C MET A 1 13.80 7.37 -29.82
N ALA A 2 14.49 6.41 -30.41
CA ALA A 2 14.14 5.01 -30.22
C ALA A 2 14.33 4.70 -28.73
N ALA A 3 13.26 4.23 -28.06
CA ALA A 3 13.35 3.85 -26.67
C ALA A 3 14.48 2.83 -26.49
N HIS A 4 15.35 3.05 -25.50
CA HIS A 4 16.28 2.02 -25.07
C HIS A 4 15.47 0.94 -24.37
N VAL A 5 14.89 0.04 -25.15
CA VAL A 5 14.04 -1.05 -24.66
C VAL A 5 14.92 -2.14 -24.07
N ASP A 6 14.52 -2.69 -22.92
CA ASP A 6 15.18 -3.83 -22.29
C ASP A 6 15.28 -5.00 -23.31
N PRO A 7 16.46 -5.64 -23.46
CA PRO A 7 16.63 -6.73 -24.43
C PRO A 7 15.72 -7.94 -24.17
N LEU A 8 15.14 -8.06 -22.98
CA LEU A 8 14.22 -9.13 -22.58
C LEU A 8 12.74 -8.69 -22.62
N ALA A 9 12.42 -7.52 -23.17
CA ALA A 9 11.04 -7.08 -23.30
C ALA A 9 10.18 -8.11 -24.08
N GLY A 10 9.05 -8.51 -23.48
CA GLY A 10 8.13 -9.50 -24.04
C GLY A 10 8.54 -10.96 -23.82
N GLN A 11 9.68 -11.23 -23.18
CA GLN A 11 10.12 -12.59 -22.84
C GLN A 11 9.59 -13.02 -21.45
N PRO A 12 9.40 -14.32 -21.21
CA PRO A 12 9.12 -14.83 -19.87
C PRO A 12 10.18 -14.39 -18.86
N ILE A 13 9.75 -14.09 -17.64
CA ILE A 13 10.67 -13.66 -16.58
C ILE A 13 11.52 -14.84 -16.09
N ASP A 14 12.82 -14.61 -15.92
CA ASP A 14 13.70 -15.57 -15.26
C ASP A 14 13.29 -15.72 -13.78
N PRO A 15 13.13 -16.94 -13.24
CA PRO A 15 12.73 -17.16 -11.86
C PRO A 15 13.60 -16.42 -10.82
N SER A 16 14.89 -16.19 -11.10
CA SER A 16 15.80 -15.45 -10.23
C SER A 16 15.43 -13.96 -10.06
N ARG A 17 14.60 -13.41 -10.96
CA ARG A 17 14.11 -12.02 -10.93
C ARG A 17 12.78 -11.88 -10.19
N LEU A 18 12.17 -12.98 -9.76
CA LEU A 18 10.91 -12.95 -9.00
C LEU A 18 11.14 -12.38 -7.60
N VAL A 19 10.17 -11.62 -7.10
CA VAL A 19 10.21 -11.10 -5.73
C VAL A 19 10.04 -12.23 -4.72
N ASN A 20 10.79 -12.17 -3.62
CA ASN A 20 10.53 -13.03 -2.47
C ASN A 20 9.30 -12.50 -1.71
N VAL A 21 8.13 -13.08 -1.99
CA VAL A 21 6.84 -12.66 -1.43
C VAL A 21 6.82 -12.72 0.11
N PRO A 22 7.24 -13.82 0.78
CA PRO A 22 7.28 -13.85 2.24
C PRO A 22 8.12 -12.70 2.83
N ARG A 23 9.30 -12.43 2.26
CA ARG A 23 10.16 -11.32 2.72
C ARG A 23 9.49 -9.96 2.52
N LEU A 24 8.80 -9.77 1.39
CA LEU A 24 8.07 -8.53 1.09
C LEU A 24 6.95 -8.29 2.11
N VAL A 25 6.16 -9.33 2.42
CA VAL A 25 5.09 -9.27 3.43
C VAL A 25 5.68 -9.07 4.83
N SER A 26 6.75 -9.76 5.20
CA SER A 26 7.43 -9.51 6.49
C SER A 26 7.93 -8.07 6.62
N ALA A 27 8.46 -7.49 5.53
CA ALA A 27 8.91 -6.09 5.52
C ALA A 27 7.75 -5.11 5.75
N TYR A 28 6.53 -5.44 5.33
CA TYR A 28 5.35 -4.58 5.54
C TYR A 28 5.09 -4.33 7.03
N PHE A 29 5.23 -5.37 7.86
CA PHE A 29 5.00 -5.30 9.30
C PHE A 29 6.25 -4.83 10.07
N ALA A 30 7.43 -5.36 9.71
CA ALA A 30 8.67 -5.07 10.42
C ALA A 30 9.23 -3.67 10.11
N GLY A 31 9.02 -3.18 8.89
CA GLY A 31 9.47 -1.86 8.47
C GLY A 31 8.61 -0.75 9.06
N LYS A 32 9.27 0.28 9.62
CA LYS A 32 8.61 1.49 10.12
C LYS A 32 9.11 2.69 9.31
N PRO A 33 8.21 3.41 8.61
CA PRO A 33 8.62 4.58 7.85
C PRO A 33 9.13 5.69 8.78
N ASP A 34 10.19 6.36 8.36
CA ASP A 34 10.71 7.55 8.99
C ASP A 34 10.09 8.80 8.33
N PRO A 35 9.24 9.57 9.04
CA PRO A 35 8.62 10.77 8.48
C PRO A 35 9.64 11.88 8.16
N ALA A 36 10.87 11.84 8.68
CA ALA A 36 11.91 12.77 8.26
C ALA A 36 12.30 12.55 6.78
N ILE A 37 12.20 11.32 6.28
CA ILE A 37 12.56 10.93 4.92
C ILE A 37 11.37 11.11 3.98
N ALA A 38 11.47 12.07 3.06
CA ALA A 38 10.35 12.44 2.17
C ALA A 38 9.77 11.25 1.36
N THR A 39 10.62 10.31 0.93
CA THR A 39 10.21 9.14 0.14
C THR A 39 9.50 8.05 0.95
N GLN A 40 9.51 8.13 2.29
CA GLN A 40 8.82 7.22 3.20
C GLN A 40 7.53 7.82 3.77
N ARG A 41 7.16 9.03 3.34
CA ARG A 41 5.90 9.66 3.77
C ARG A 41 4.73 9.13 2.94
N VAL A 42 3.54 9.26 3.49
CA VAL A 42 2.31 9.12 2.72
C VAL A 42 2.28 10.20 1.62
N ALA A 43 2.14 9.76 0.38
CA ALA A 43 1.88 10.59 -0.78
C ALA A 43 0.59 10.11 -1.44
N PHE A 44 -0.54 10.71 -1.06
CA PHE A 44 -1.87 10.29 -1.50
C PHE A 44 -2.37 11.20 -2.63
N GLY A 45 -2.13 10.78 -3.88
CA GLY A 45 -2.46 11.55 -5.09
C GLY A 45 -3.76 11.10 -5.76
N THR A 46 -3.91 11.39 -7.06
CA THR A 46 -5.08 11.01 -7.87
C THR A 46 -5.32 9.50 -7.93
N SER A 47 -4.27 8.69 -7.73
CA SER A 47 -4.35 7.22 -7.67
C SER A 47 -4.06 6.67 -6.27
N GLY A 48 -4.31 7.47 -5.23
CA GLY A 48 -4.02 7.12 -3.84
C GLY A 48 -2.52 7.14 -3.53
N HIS A 49 -2.14 6.38 -2.49
CA HIS A 49 -0.75 6.18 -2.09
C HIS A 49 -0.21 4.85 -2.62
N ARG A 50 1.02 4.87 -3.11
CA ARG A 50 1.72 3.70 -3.69
C ARG A 50 3.16 3.66 -3.19
N GLY A 51 3.70 2.45 -3.07
CA GLY A 51 5.09 2.24 -2.68
C GLY A 51 5.43 0.76 -2.56
N SER A 52 6.50 0.46 -1.85
CA SER A 52 6.91 -0.91 -1.54
C SER A 52 7.41 -0.99 -0.11
N ALA A 53 7.04 -2.07 0.59
CA ALA A 53 7.51 -2.35 1.93
C ALA A 53 9.04 -2.46 2.02
N LEU A 54 9.71 -2.89 0.94
CA LEU A 54 11.18 -2.99 0.88
C LEU A 54 11.88 -1.63 0.90
N HIS A 55 11.15 -0.55 0.60
CA HIS A 55 11.66 0.82 0.59
C HIS A 55 11.08 1.67 1.73
N ASN A 56 10.39 1.04 2.69
CA ASN A 56 9.65 1.71 3.75
C ASN A 56 8.66 2.78 3.22
N SER A 57 8.06 2.56 2.04
CA SER A 57 7.10 3.49 1.42
C SER A 57 5.71 2.88 1.23
N PHE A 58 5.48 1.66 1.72
CA PHE A 58 4.17 1.00 1.78
C PHE A 58 4.22 -0.10 2.85
N ASN A 59 3.93 0.29 4.08
CA ASN A 59 4.08 -0.52 5.30
C ASN A 59 2.86 -0.28 6.18
N GLU A 60 2.66 -1.10 7.19
CA GLU A 60 1.50 -1.06 8.09
C GLU A 60 1.13 0.35 8.56
N ASN A 61 2.11 1.13 9.05
CA ASN A 61 1.87 2.49 9.52
C ASN A 61 1.25 3.42 8.47
N HIS A 62 1.56 3.23 7.18
CA HIS A 62 0.96 4.03 6.11
C HIS A 62 -0.52 3.71 5.95
N ILE A 63 -0.87 2.43 5.99
CA ILE A 63 -2.25 1.98 5.78
C ILE A 63 -3.10 2.32 6.98
N LEU A 64 -2.58 2.12 8.20
CA LEU A 64 -3.26 2.56 9.42
C LEU A 64 -3.57 4.07 9.38
N ALA A 65 -2.58 4.89 9.02
CA ALA A 65 -2.75 6.35 8.93
C ALA A 65 -3.73 6.78 7.84
N VAL A 66 -3.63 6.19 6.63
CA VAL A 66 -4.54 6.50 5.52
C VAL A 66 -5.96 6.09 5.83
N SER A 67 -6.18 4.89 6.38
CA SER A 67 -7.51 4.40 6.74
C SER A 67 -8.14 5.27 7.83
N GLN A 68 -7.37 5.69 8.84
CA GLN A 68 -7.89 6.61 9.87
C GLN A 68 -8.26 7.96 9.27
N ALA A 69 -7.42 8.51 8.38
CA ALA A 69 -7.74 9.77 7.70
C ALA A 69 -9.02 9.67 6.86
N ILE A 70 -9.30 8.52 6.26
CA ILE A 70 -10.57 8.25 5.55
C ILE A 70 -11.74 8.23 6.54
N CYS A 71 -11.62 7.57 7.70
CA CYS A 71 -12.65 7.59 8.75
C CYS A 71 -12.98 9.02 9.18
N ASP A 72 -11.95 9.81 9.48
CA ASP A 72 -12.08 11.19 9.94
C ASP A 72 -12.76 12.06 8.88
N TYR A 73 -12.37 11.90 7.61
CA TYR A 73 -13.01 12.59 6.49
C TYR A 73 -14.48 12.21 6.34
N ARG A 74 -14.81 10.91 6.35
CA ARG A 74 -16.19 10.42 6.23
C ARG A 74 -17.07 11.00 7.33
N LYS A 75 -16.59 11.01 8.57
CA LYS A 75 -17.28 11.61 9.71
C LYS A 75 -17.50 13.12 9.51
N GLY A 76 -16.47 13.86 9.11
CA GLY A 76 -16.56 15.30 8.85
C GLY A 76 -17.50 15.66 7.69
N ALA A 77 -17.60 14.77 6.70
CA ALA A 77 -18.48 14.92 5.53
C ALA A 77 -19.90 14.37 5.74
N GLY A 78 -20.21 13.77 6.89
CA GLY A 78 -21.53 13.17 7.17
C GLY A 78 -21.83 11.92 6.34
N ILE A 79 -20.81 11.13 5.98
CA ILE A 79 -20.95 9.88 5.22
C ILE A 79 -21.04 8.71 6.22
N ASP A 80 -22.25 8.19 6.42
CA ASP A 80 -22.58 7.21 7.47
C ASP A 80 -23.00 5.82 6.96
N GLY A 81 -23.15 5.65 5.64
CA GLY A 81 -23.44 4.37 5.01
C GLY A 81 -22.27 3.35 5.09
N PRO A 82 -22.41 2.17 4.49
CA PRO A 82 -21.35 1.16 4.49
C PRO A 82 -20.14 1.58 3.64
N LEU A 83 -18.97 1.03 3.96
CA LEU A 83 -17.75 1.13 3.15
C LEU A 83 -17.49 -0.19 2.42
N PHE A 84 -17.40 -0.13 1.09
CA PHE A 84 -16.99 -1.28 0.27
C PHE A 84 -15.46 -1.30 0.14
N LEU A 85 -14.83 -2.35 0.66
CA LEU A 85 -13.38 -2.56 0.57
C LEU A 85 -13.06 -3.63 -0.48
N GLY A 86 -12.22 -3.29 -1.46
CA GLY A 86 -11.75 -4.21 -2.50
C GLY A 86 -10.25 -4.11 -2.70
N ILE A 87 -9.63 -5.23 -3.07
CA ILE A 87 -8.19 -5.34 -3.34
C ILE A 87 -7.91 -6.04 -4.67
N ASP A 88 -6.71 -5.83 -5.20
CA ASP A 88 -6.17 -6.60 -6.32
C ASP A 88 -5.29 -7.77 -5.83
N THR A 89 -4.55 -8.39 -6.75
CA THR A 89 -3.75 -9.59 -6.49
C THR A 89 -2.29 -9.33 -6.11
N HIS A 90 -1.88 -8.09 -5.84
CA HIS A 90 -0.52 -7.81 -5.39
C HIS A 90 -0.29 -8.38 -3.98
N ALA A 91 0.92 -8.88 -3.72
CA ALA A 91 1.27 -9.48 -2.43
C ALA A 91 1.06 -8.55 -1.21
N LEU A 92 1.23 -7.24 -1.38
CA LEU A 92 1.01 -6.26 -0.32
C LEU A 92 -0.45 -5.85 -0.14
N ALA A 93 -1.35 -6.26 -1.05
CA ALA A 93 -2.76 -5.91 -1.00
C ALA A 93 -3.48 -6.65 0.15
N GLU A 94 -3.16 -7.93 0.37
CA GLU A 94 -3.71 -8.70 1.50
C GLU A 94 -3.41 -8.09 2.88
N PRO A 95 -2.15 -7.83 3.27
CA PRO A 95 -1.88 -7.23 4.58
C PRO A 95 -2.40 -5.80 4.70
N ALA A 96 -2.44 -5.03 3.60
CA ALA A 96 -3.06 -3.71 3.60
C ALA A 96 -4.57 -3.76 3.82
N MET A 97 -5.27 -4.74 3.22
CA MET A 97 -6.69 -4.96 3.45
C MET A 97 -6.98 -5.23 4.92
N VAL A 98 -6.18 -6.09 5.57
CA VAL A 98 -6.34 -6.43 6.98
C VAL A 98 -6.16 -5.19 7.85
N SER A 99 -5.07 -4.44 7.69
CA SER A 99 -4.84 -3.21 8.46
C SER A 99 -5.95 -2.17 8.24
N ALA A 100 -6.45 -2.04 7.01
CA ALA A 100 -7.55 -1.13 6.72
C ALA A 100 -8.86 -1.57 7.39
N LEU A 101 -9.20 -2.87 7.30
CA LEU A 101 -10.38 -3.43 7.93
C LEU A 101 -10.37 -3.25 9.46
N GLU A 102 -9.21 -3.46 10.10
CA GLU A 102 -9.04 -3.24 11.54
C GLU A 102 -9.37 -1.79 11.93
N VAL A 103 -8.85 -0.81 11.19
CA VAL A 103 -9.13 0.61 11.46
C VAL A 103 -10.58 0.96 11.18
N PHE A 104 -11.16 0.51 10.07
CA PHE A 104 -12.55 0.80 9.73
C PHE A 104 -13.51 0.21 10.77
N ALA A 105 -13.34 -1.06 11.12
CA ALA A 105 -14.17 -1.71 12.15
C ALA A 105 -14.04 -1.03 13.51
N ALA A 106 -12.82 -0.61 13.90
CA ALA A 106 -12.59 0.12 15.15
C ALA A 106 -13.26 1.50 15.18
N ASN A 107 -13.48 2.12 14.03
CA ASN A 107 -14.20 3.39 13.90
C ASN A 107 -15.72 3.22 13.70
N GLY A 108 -16.25 1.99 13.73
CA GLY A 108 -17.67 1.71 13.51
C GLY A 108 -18.14 1.98 12.08
N VAL A 109 -17.23 1.85 11.11
CA VAL A 109 -17.49 1.96 9.66
C VAL A 109 -17.92 0.63 9.07
#